data_AF-A0A964DF30-F1
#
_entry.id   AF-A0A964DF30-F1
#
_cell.length_a   1.000
_cell.length_b   1.000
_cell.length_c   1.000
_cell.angle_alpha   90.00
_cell.angle_beta   90.00
_cell.angle_gamma   90.00
#
_symmetry.space_group_name_H-M   'P 1'
#
loop_
_entity.id
_entity.type
_entity.pdbx_description
1 polymer ?
#
loop_
_entity_poly.entity_id
_entity_poly.type
_entity_poly.pdbx_seq_one_letter_code
_entity_poly.pdbx_strand_id
1 'polypeptide(L)' 'MEKWFDGNIIEELKKSPASTEELQKRFNCEKDILVPTLIDLEKRGKIKMEKNKYFLK' A
#
# COMPACT_ATOMS: atom_id res chain seq x y z
N MET A 1 -4.40 12.97 -10.35
CA MET A 1 -3.63 13.18 -9.11
C MET A 1 -3.22 11.85 -8.44
N GLU A 2 -3.46 10.70 -9.08
CA GLU A 2 -3.30 9.36 -8.47
C GLU A 2 -1.86 8.83 -8.37
N LYS A 3 -0.90 9.37 -9.14
CA LYS A 3 0.43 8.75 -9.27
C LYS A 3 1.36 8.93 -8.05
N TRP A 4 1.11 9.91 -7.19
CA TRP A 4 2.01 10.18 -6.05
C TRP A 4 1.80 9.17 -4.91
N PHE A 5 0.55 8.83 -4.62
CA PHE A 5 0.20 7.93 -3.52
C PHE A 5 0.66 6.50 -3.80
N ASP A 6 0.48 6.01 -5.03
CA ASP A 6 0.97 4.73 -5.52
C ASP A 6 2.49 4.57 -5.31
N GLY A 7 3.27 5.57 -5.75
CA GLY A 7 4.73 5.55 -5.67
C GLY A 7 5.23 5.56 -4.24
N ASN A 8 4.58 6.32 -3.37
CA ASN A 8 4.96 6.43 -1.96
C ASN A 8 4.67 5.14 -1.18
N ILE A 9 3.53 4.49 -1.44
CA ILE A 9 3.21 3.18 -0.85
C ILE A 9 4.23 2.13 -1.29
N ILE A 10 4.58 2.10 -2.58
CA ILE A 10 5.60 1.18 -3.11
C ILE A 10 6.96 1.44 -2.44
N GLU A 11 7.41 2.69 -2.36
CA GLU A 11 8.68 3.05 -1.69
C GLU A 11 8.70 2.64 -0.21
N GLU A 12 7.59 2.79 0.52
CA GLU A 12 7.49 2.36 1.91
C GLU A 12 7.50 0.83 2.05
N LEU A 13 6.73 0.12 1.21
CA LEU A 13 6.71 -1.34 1.18
C LEU A 13 8.04 -1.95 0.74
N LYS A 14 8.88 -1.18 0.02
CA LYS A 14 10.23 -1.56 -0.37
C LYS A 14 11.17 -1.57 0.84
N LYS A 15 10.97 -0.65 1.78
CA LYS A 15 11.77 -0.58 3.02
C LYS A 15 11.36 -1.69 3.99
N SER A 16 10.06 -1.86 4.18
CA SER A 16 9.54 -2.87 5.09
C SER A 16 8.11 -3.26 4.71
N PRO A 17 7.76 -4.57 4.74
CA PRO A 17 6.38 -4.98 4.56
C PRO A 17 5.52 -4.41 5.68
N ALA A 18 4.39 -3.80 5.29
CA ALA A 18 3.50 -3.08 6.20
C ALA A 18 2.06 -3.59 6.06
N SER A 19 1.32 -3.58 7.16
CA SER A 19 -0.12 -3.86 7.17
C SER A 19 -0.93 -2.63 6.78
N THR A 20 -2.19 -2.81 6.40
CA THR A 20 -3.11 -1.70 6.12
C THR A 20 -3.12 -0.67 7.25
N GLU A 21 -3.14 -1.11 8.52
CA GLU A 21 -3.13 -0.22 9.69
C GLU A 21 -1.82 0.58 9.84
N GLU A 22 -0.68 -0.02 9.51
CA GLU A 22 0.61 0.68 9.55
C GLU A 22 0.69 1.73 8.44
N LEU A 23 0.23 1.37 7.24
CA LEU A 23 0.16 2.30 6.11
C LEU A 23 -0.81 3.45 6.43
N GLN A 24 -1.96 3.18 7.05
CA GLN A 24 -2.88 4.23 7.51
C GLN A 24 -2.21 5.20 8.47
N LYS A 25 -1.47 4.69 9.47
CA LYS A 25 -0.77 5.52 10.45
C LYS A 25 0.36 6.34 9.82
N ARG A 26 1.12 5.76 8.88
CA ARG A 26 2.24 6.44 8.21
C ARG A 26 1.78 7.51 7.23
N PHE A 27 0.77 7.18 6.42
CA PHE A 27 0.24 8.09 5.41
C PHE A 27 -0.85 9.02 5.95
N ASN A 28 -1.23 8.86 7.22
CA ASN A 28 -2.34 9.57 7.88
C ASN A 28 -3.58 9.65 6.97
N CYS A 29 -3.94 8.51 6.40
CA CYS A 29 -4.93 8.42 5.33
C CYS A 29 -6.07 7.49 5.73
N GLU A 30 -7.29 7.83 5.28
CA GLU A 30 -8.47 7.05 5.57
C GLU A 30 -8.43 5.68 4.88
N LYS A 31 -9.00 4.67 5.56
CA LYS A 31 -9.12 3.31 5.01
C LYS A 31 -9.79 3.30 3.65
N ASP A 32 -10.79 4.16 3.47
CA ASP A 32 -11.61 4.25 2.28
C ASP A 32 -10.82 4.68 1.04
N ILE A 33 -9.70 5.40 1.23
CA ILE A 33 -8.81 5.84 0.15
C ILE A 33 -7.65 4.85 -0.02
N LEU A 34 -7.11 4.38 1.10
CA LEU A 34 -5.95 3.49 1.10
C LEU A 34 -6.27 2.09 0.56
N VAL A 35 -7.39 1.50 0.96
CA VAL A 35 -7.79 0.15 0.55
C VAL A 35 -7.97 0.01 -0.97
N PRO A 36 -8.74 0.88 -1.67
CA PRO A 36 -8.86 0.76 -3.12
C PRO A 36 -7.52 0.96 -3.83
N THR A 37 -6.64 1.82 -3.29
CA THR A 37 -5.29 2.00 -3.83
C THR A 37 -4.46 0.72 -3.69
N LEU A 38 -4.48 0.07 -2.52
CA LEU A 38 -3.76 -1.18 -2.29
C LEU A 38 -4.29 -2.31 -3.18
N ILE A 39 -5.61 -2.40 -3.35
CA ILE A 39 -6.25 -3.38 -4.24
C ILE A 39 -5.83 -3.14 -5.69
N ASP A 40 -5.80 -1.89 -6.15
CA ASP A 40 -5.35 -1.54 -7.50
C ASP A 40 -3.86 -1.88 -7.70
N LEU A 41 -3.00 -1.56 -6.73
CA LEU A 41 -1.58 -1.93 -6.76
C LEU A 41 -1.37 -3.45 -6.79
N GLU A 42 -2.16 -4.21 -6.04
CA GLU A 42 -2.13 -5.67 -6.07
C GLU A 42 -2.60 -6.23 -7.42
N LYS A 43 -3.70 -5.69 -7.98
CA LYS A 43 -4.20 -6.03 -9.32
C LYS A 43 -3.17 -5.74 -10.41
N ARG A 44 -2.43 -4.63 -10.28
CA ARG A 44 -1.31 -4.28 -11.18
C ARG A 44 -0.07 -5.14 -10.95
N GLY A 45 -0.09 -6.03 -9.95
CA GLY A 45 1.03 -6.92 -9.62
C GLY A 45 2.24 -6.19 -9.05
N LYS A 46 2.06 -4.99 -8.49
CA LYS A 46 3.14 -4.21 -7.84
C LYS A 46 3.40 -4.66 -6.41
N ILE A 47 2.33 -5.09 -5.73
CA ILE A 47 2.37 -5.58 -4.36
C ILE A 47 1.60 -6.89 -4.25
N LYS A 48 1.78 -7.60 -3.14
CA LYS A 48 1.08 -8.84 -2.80
C LYS A 48 0.73 -8.82 -1.33
N MET A 49 -0.53 -9.09 -0.99
CA MET A 49 -0.92 -9.31 0.40
C MET A 49 -0.56 -10.74 0.84
N GLU A 50 0.18 -10.87 1.93
CA GLU A 50 0.51 -12.14 2.57
C GLU A 50 0.46 -11.98 4.10
N LYS A 51 -0.21 -12.89 4.81
CA LYS A 51 -0.34 -12.85 6.29
C LYS A 51 -0.71 -11.45 6.85
N ASN A 52 -1.68 -10.77 6.21
CA ASN A 52 -2.16 -9.44 6.60
C ASN A 52 -1.12 -8.30 6.47
N LYS A 53 -0.06 -8.51 5.69
CA LYS A 53 0.95 -7.51 5.33
C LYS A 53 1.06 -7.43 3.80
N TYR A 54 1.33 -6.24 3.29
CA TYR A 54 1.65 -6.06 1.88
C TYR A 54 3.17 -6.20 1.69
N PHE A 55 3.53 -6.89 0.63
CA PHE A 55 4.89 -7.11 0.18
C PHE A 55 5.03 -6.57 -1.22
N LEU A 56 6.20 -6.01 -1.54
CA LEU A 56 6.52 -5.66 -2.92
C LEU A 56 6.75 -6.94 -3.72
N LYS A 57 6.20 -6.99 -4.94
CA LYS A 57 6.32 -8.13 -5.86
C LYS A 57 7.40 -7.89 -6.90
#